data_AF-A0A7V4HUB0-F1
#
_entry.id   AF-A0A7V4HUB0-F1
#
_cell.length_a   1.000
_cell.length_b   1.000
_cell.length_c   1.000
_cell.angle_alpha   90.00
_cell.angle_beta   90.00
_cell.angle_gamma   90.00
#
_symmetry.space_group_name_H-M   'P 1'
#
loop_
_entity.id
_entity.type
_entity.pdbx_description
1 polymer ?
#
loop_
_entity_poly.entity_id
_entity_poly.type
_entity_poly.pdbx_seq_one_letter_code
_entity_poly.pdbx_strand_id
1 'polypeptide(L)'
;MRDDLLKAIDWALGGQWDPAHRMVQQHEADLTACWIHAVLHKIEGDLGNSRYWYRRAGKLEFIDWEPGDELREIKTLLAGPEPDNQALNPQ
;
A
#
# COMPACT_ATOMS: atom_id res chain seq x y z
N MET A 1 -2.67 -6.11 -11.51
CA MET A 1 -2.11 -4.89 -10.87
C MET A 1 -2.87 -4.50 -9.62
N ARG A 2 -4.10 -3.95 -9.67
CA ARG A 2 -4.84 -3.55 -8.44
C ARG A 2 -4.95 -4.69 -7.42
N ASP A 3 -5.42 -5.86 -7.85
CA ASP A 3 -5.57 -7.02 -6.97
C ASP A 3 -4.23 -7.51 -6.40
N ASP A 4 -3.16 -7.40 -7.19
CA ASP A 4 -1.79 -7.72 -6.75
C ASP A 4 -1.35 -6.79 -5.63
N LEU A 5 -1.62 -5.49 -5.74
CA LEU A 5 -1.30 -4.51 -4.70
C LEU A 5 -2.15 -4.72 -3.44
N LEU A 6 -3.45 -4.99 -3.59
CA LEU A 6 -4.32 -5.33 -2.45
C LEU A 6 -3.80 -6.57 -1.72
N LYS A 7 -3.37 -7.60 -2.46
CA LYS A 7 -2.77 -8.81 -1.91
C LYS A 7 -1.45 -8.54 -1.20
N ALA A 8 -0.60 -7.67 -1.77
CA ALA A 8 0.65 -7.26 -1.14
C ALA A 8 0.41 -6.56 0.21
N ILE A 9 -0.59 -5.68 0.27
CA ILE A 9 -0.99 -5.00 1.51
C ILE A 9 -1.50 -6.01 2.54
N ASP A 10 -2.36 -6.95 2.13
CA ASP A 10 -2.88 -7.98 3.05
C ASP A 10 -1.77 -8.86 3.63
N TRP A 11 -0.77 -9.21 2.81
CA TRP A 11 0.44 -9.88 3.29
C TRP A 11 1.24 -9.00 4.26
N ALA A 12 1.45 -7.73 3.94
CA ALA A 12 2.18 -6.80 4.80
C ALA A 12 1.52 -6.64 6.18
N LEU A 13 0.21 -6.42 6.21
CA LEU A 13 -0.60 -6.34 7.44
C LEU A 13 -0.60 -7.65 8.24
N GLY A 14 -0.49 -8.79 7.55
CA GLY A 14 -0.39 -10.11 8.15
C GLY A 14 1.02 -10.53 8.58
N GLY A 15 2.02 -9.62 8.51
CA GLY A 15 3.40 -9.93 8.88
C GLY A 15 4.19 -10.72 7.82
N GLN A 16 3.63 -10.91 6.63
CA GLN A 16 4.24 -11.63 5.52
C GLN A 16 4.96 -10.64 4.58
N TRP A 17 6.07 -10.05 5.03
CA TRP A 17 6.74 -8.96 4.31
C TRP A 17 7.47 -9.44 3.05
N ASP A 18 8.12 -10.60 3.08
CA ASP A 18 8.80 -11.21 1.93
C ASP A 18 7.90 -11.38 0.69
N PRO A 19 6.71 -12.03 0.77
CA PRO A 19 5.82 -12.13 -0.38
C PRO A 19 5.24 -10.77 -0.78
N ALA A 20 5.05 -9.83 0.16
CA ALA A 20 4.63 -8.47 -0.17
C ALA A 20 5.68 -7.74 -1.01
N HIS A 21 6.96 -7.81 -0.62
CA HIS A 21 8.08 -7.24 -1.39
C HIS A 21 8.13 -7.82 -2.80
N ARG A 22 8.10 -9.16 -2.93
CA ARG A 22 8.13 -9.81 -4.24
C ARG A 22 6.99 -9.36 -5.15
N MET A 23 5.82 -9.10 -4.58
CA MET A 23 4.67 -8.63 -5.34
C MET A 23 4.85 -7.19 -5.83
N VAL A 24 5.20 -6.26 -4.94
CA VAL A 24 5.33 -4.85 -5.32
C VAL A 24 6.55 -4.61 -6.23
N GLN A 25 7.59 -5.44 -6.12
CA GLN A 25 8.76 -5.39 -6.99
C GLN A 25 8.44 -5.66 -8.47
N GLN A 26 7.34 -6.37 -8.76
CA GLN A 26 6.87 -6.59 -10.13
C GLN A 26 6.24 -5.33 -10.74
N HIS A 27 5.92 -4.32 -9.91
CA HIS A 27 5.13 -3.16 -10.29
C HIS A 27 5.82 -1.83 -9.95
N GLU A 28 7.15 -1.78 -9.83
CA GLU A 28 7.90 -0.58 -9.37
C GLU A 28 7.79 0.67 -10.29
N ALA A 29 7.17 0.55 -11.46
CA ALA A 29 6.79 1.69 -12.29
C ALA A 29 5.53 2.41 -11.77
N ASP A 30 4.72 1.75 -10.94
CA ASP A 30 3.52 2.30 -10.32
C ASP A 30 3.87 2.99 -9.00
N LEU A 31 3.33 4.19 -8.80
CA LEU A 31 3.60 5.00 -7.62
C LEU A 31 3.00 4.40 -6.34
N THR A 32 1.89 3.68 -6.45
CA THR A 32 1.27 2.97 -5.32
C THR A 32 2.10 1.77 -4.90
N ALA A 33 2.64 1.02 -5.87
CA ALA A 33 3.60 -0.05 -5.59
C ALA A 33 4.85 0.50 -4.88
N CYS A 34 5.41 1.61 -5.35
CA CYS A 34 6.52 2.30 -4.67
C CYS A 34 6.14 2.74 -3.26
N TRP A 35 4.91 3.21 -3.04
CA TRP A 35 4.44 3.61 -1.72
C TRP A 35 4.40 2.42 -0.76
N ILE A 36 3.80 1.29 -1.18
CA ILE A 36 3.78 0.06 -0.38
C ILE A 36 5.21 -0.42 -0.07
N HIS A 37 6.12 -0.35 -1.05
CA HIS A 37 7.54 -0.70 -0.86
C HIS A 37 8.20 0.17 0.23
N ALA A 38 7.87 1.47 0.27
CA ALA A 38 8.36 2.38 1.29
C ALA A 38 7.89 1.98 2.70
N VAL A 39 6.62 1.57 2.83
CA VAL A 39 6.05 1.13 4.11
C VAL A 39 6.65 -0.19 4.56
N LEU A 40 6.91 -1.14 3.66
CA LEU A 40 7.57 -2.40 4.01
C LEU A 40 8.95 -2.16 4.63
N HIS A 41 9.79 -1.34 4.00
CA HIS A 41 11.09 -0.99 4.59
C HIS A 41 10.99 -0.18 5.88
N LYS A 42 9.91 0.62 6.05
CA LYS A 42 9.63 1.29 7.33
C LYS A 42 9.42 0.26 8.43
N ILE A 43 8.64 -0.79 8.17
CA ILE A 43 8.37 -1.88 9.12
C ILE A 43 9.67 -2.63 9.48
N GLU A 44 10.54 -2.88 8.49
CA GLU A 44 11.85 -3.54 8.69
C GLU A 44 12.88 -2.68 9.45
N GLY A 45 12.62 -1.38 9.60
CA GLY A 45 13.57 -0.43 10.18
C GLY A 45 14.65 0.06 9.21
N ASP A 46 14.54 -0.27 7.91
CA ASP A 46 15.42 0.26 6.86
C ASP A 46 14.96 1.66 6.43
N LEU A 47 15.26 2.64 7.28
CA LEU A 47 14.88 4.03 7.06
C LEU A 47 15.52 4.65 5.82
N GLY A 48 16.65 4.10 5.35
CA GLY A 48 17.36 4.56 4.16
C GLY A 48 16.58 4.22 2.90
N ASN A 49 16.26 2.93 2.73
CA ASN A 49 15.47 2.47 1.60
C ASN A 49 14.03 2.96 1.68
N SER A 50 13.43 2.98 2.88
CA SER A 50 12.08 3.53 3.06
C SER A 50 11.98 4.96 2.52
N ARG A 51 12.93 5.85 2.86
CA ARG A 51 13.00 7.22 2.33
C ARG A 51 13.16 7.29 0.81
N TYR A 52 13.97 6.41 0.24
CA TYR A 52 14.15 6.34 -1.21
C TYR A 52 12.83 6.04 -1.92
N TRP A 53 12.09 5.05 -1.44
CA TRP A 53 10.81 4.66 -2.01
C TRP A 53 9.71 5.69 -1.77
N TYR A 54 9.68 6.34 -0.60
CA TYR A 54 8.77 7.47 -0.36
C TYR A 54 8.97 8.61 -1.35
N ARG A 55 10.22 8.94 -1.68
CA ARG A 55 10.53 9.95 -2.70
C ARG A 55 10.05 9.52 -4.08
N ARG A 56 10.25 8.25 -4.45
CA ARG A 56 9.74 7.71 -5.72
C ARG A 56 8.22 7.76 -5.80
N ALA A 57 7.53 7.43 -4.72
CA ALA A 57 6.07 7.47 -4.63
C ALA A 57 5.49 8.89 -4.56
N GLY A 58 6.31 9.90 -4.23
CA GLY A 58 5.83 11.26 -3.96
C GLY A 58 4.99 11.33 -2.67
N LYS A 59 5.37 10.56 -1.64
CA LYS A 59 4.59 10.35 -0.40
C LYS A 59 5.37 10.64 0.88
N LEU A 60 6.33 11.56 0.83
CA LEU A 60 7.17 11.91 1.99
C LEU A 60 6.37 12.43 3.18
N GLU A 61 5.18 12.98 2.96
CA GLU A 61 4.27 13.44 4.01
C GLU A 61 3.75 12.30 4.92
N PHE A 62 3.89 11.04 4.50
CA PHE A 62 3.50 9.85 5.28
C PHE A 62 4.69 9.18 6.00
N ILE A 63 5.90 9.74 5.92
CA ILE A 63 7.10 9.07 6.45
C ILE A 63 7.03 8.79 7.96
N ASP A 64 6.36 9.65 8.72
CA ASP A 64 6.22 9.52 10.18
C ASP A 64 4.92 8.83 10.60
N TRP A 65 4.11 8.35 9.65
CA TRP A 65 2.88 7.61 9.95
C TRP A 65 3.18 6.20 10.45
N GLU A 66 2.28 5.68 11.30
CA GLU A 66 2.30 4.29 11.70
C GLU A 66 2.11 3.37 10.48
N PRO A 67 3.03 2.41 10.21
CA PRO A 67 3.02 1.62 8.98
C PRO A 67 1.70 0.88 8.74
N GLY A 68 1.09 0.36 9.81
CA GLY A 68 -0.16 -0.38 9.71
C GLY A 68 -1.34 0.49 9.28
N ASP A 69 -1.41 1.72 9.78
CA ASP A 69 -2.48 2.66 9.43
C ASP A 69 -2.30 3.18 8.01
N GLU A 70 -1.06 3.44 7.62
CA GLU A 70 -0.72 3.82 6.26
C GLU A 70 -1.06 2.73 5.25
N LEU A 71 -0.76 1.45 5.52
CA LEU A 71 -1.16 0.33 4.66
C LEU A 71 -2.68 0.24 4.50
N ARG A 72 -3.45 0.50 5.57
CA ARG A 72 -4.92 0.53 5.51
C ARG A 72 -5.43 1.69 4.66
N GLU A 73 -4.80 2.86 4.76
CA GLU A 73 -5.13 4.01 3.92
C GLU A 73 -4.89 3.72 2.44
N ILE A 74 -3.72 3.16 2.10
CA ILE A 74 -3.41 2.74 0.72
C ILE A 74 -4.46 1.73 0.23
N LYS A 75 -4.88 0.80 1.08
CA LYS A 75 -5.91 -0.19 0.75
C LYS A 75 -7.25 0.45 0.41
N THR A 76 -7.69 1.42 1.22
CA THR A 76 -8.92 2.17 1.00
C THR A 76 -8.88 2.93 -0.32
N LEU A 77 -7.76 3.61 -0.61
CA LEU A 77 -7.57 4.34 -1.87
C LEU A 77 -7.60 3.40 -3.09
N LEU A 78 -7.08 2.18 -2.97
CA LEU A 78 -7.08 1.18 -4.04
C LEU A 78 -8.43 0.50 -4.27
N ALA A 79 -9.19 0.25 -3.19
CA ALA A 79 -10.52 -0.35 -3.27
C ALA A 79 -11.54 0.60 -3.93
N GLY A 80 -11.31 1.91 -3.83
CA GLY A 80 -12.29 2.94 -4.23
C GLY A 80 -13.45 3.01 -3.23
N PRO A 81 -14.39 3.96 -3.42
CA PRO A 81 -15.64 3.92 -2.66
C PRO A 81 -16.34 2.59 -2.96
N GLU A 82 -16.79 1.87 -1.93
CA GLU A 82 -17.70 0.75 -2.13
C GLU A 82 -18.84 1.22 -3.05
N PRO A 83 -19.26 0.42 -4.05
CA PRO A 83 -20.42 0.78 -4.84
C PRO A 83 -21.59 0.98 -3.89
N ASP A 84 -22.10 2.21 -3.87
CA ASP A 84 -23.23 2.64 -3.05
C ASP A 84 -24.40 1.67 -3.27
N ASN A 85 -24.60 0.74 -2.33
CA ASN A 85 -25.62 -0.30 -2.43
C ASN A 85 -27.03 0.23 -2.07
N GLN A 86 -27.27 1.55 -2.20
CA GLN A 86 -28.59 2.17 -1.99
C GLN A 86 -29.44 2.35 -3.25
N ALA A 87 -29.00 1.88 -4.43
CA ALA A 87 -29.77 2.02 -5.68
C ALA A 87 -30.66 0.81 -6.06
N LEU A 88 -30.96 -0.12 -5.13
CA LEU A 88 -31.89 -1.23 -5.37
C LEU A 88 -33.03 -1.23 -4.34
N ASN A 89 -33.82 -0.16 -4.34
CA ASN A 89 -35.18 -0.22 -3.81
C ASN A 89 -36.11 0.55 -4.75
N PRO A 90 -36.56 -0.06 -5.86
CA PRO A 90 -37.65 0.52 -6.62
C PRO A 90 -38.92 0.42 -5.76
N GLN A 91 -39.53 1.57 -5.46
CA GLN A 91 -40.96 1.60 -5.16
C GLN A 91 -41.77 1.32 -6.42
#